data_AF-X1E850-F1
#
_entry.id   AF-X1E850-F1
#
_cell.length_a   1.000
_cell.length_b   1.000
_cell.length_c   1.000
_cell.angle_alpha   90.00
_cell.angle_beta   90.00
_cell.angle_gamma   90.00
#
_symmetry.space_group_name_H-M   'P 1'
#
loop_
_entity.id
_entity.type
_entity.pdbx_description
1 polymer ?
#
loop_
_entity_poly.entity_id
_entity_poly.type
_entity_poly.pdbx_seq_one_letter_code
_entity_poly.pdbx_strand_id
1 'polypeptide(L)'
;MTYSIMRMIEMMGDEFPLLLNAVLSRFPIIVAGGDIELVDDIANSIPMLCSHRHKIVFWRDFTSEGEILSVWEEEKHDYEVSRTIVCCLSANLRLALDRISRFSGWIIAMPLGATVLGVHVTEEP
;
A
#
# COMPACT_ATOMS: atom_id res chain seq x y z
N MET A 1 -12.94 -8.57 -5.35
CA MET A 1 -12.56 -9.22 -6.64
C MET A 1 -11.21 -8.66 -7.03
N THR A 2 -10.19 -9.49 -7.26
CA THR A 2 -8.85 -8.98 -7.65
C THR A 2 -8.92 -8.14 -8.92
N TYR A 3 -8.49 -6.87 -8.86
CA TYR A 3 -8.45 -6.01 -10.04
C TYR A 3 -7.33 -6.49 -10.97
N SER A 4 -7.67 -6.70 -12.25
CA SER A 4 -6.67 -7.09 -13.25
C SER A 4 -5.73 -5.92 -13.56
N ILE A 5 -4.49 -6.23 -13.93
CA ILE A 5 -3.51 -5.25 -14.38
C ILE A 5 -4.05 -4.42 -15.56
N MET A 6 -4.76 -5.07 -16.51
CA MET A 6 -5.38 -4.38 -17.64
C MET A 6 -6.38 -3.31 -17.19
N ARG A 7 -7.20 -3.61 -16.18
CA ARG A 7 -8.16 -2.64 -15.65
C ARG A 7 -7.48 -1.47 -14.94
N MET A 8 -6.33 -1.68 -14.30
CA MET A 8 -5.51 -0.60 -13.75
C MET A 8 -4.91 0.28 -14.85
N ILE A 9 -4.43 -0.31 -15.94
CA ILE A 9 -3.93 0.44 -17.10
C ILE A 9 -5.04 1.30 -17.70
N GLU A 10 -6.23 0.72 -17.92
CA GLU A 10 -7.40 1.44 -18.44
C GLU A 10 -7.85 2.58 -17.52
N MET A 11 -7.83 2.36 -16.20
CA MET A 11 -8.24 3.36 -15.21
C MET A 11 -7.26 4.53 -15.10
N MET A 12 -5.95 4.25 -15.10
CA MET A 12 -4.91 5.27 -14.95
C MET A 12 -4.55 5.96 -16.26
N GLY A 13 -4.79 5.33 -17.41
CA GLY A 13 -4.42 5.86 -18.73
C GLY A 13 -2.94 6.26 -18.79
N ASP A 14 -2.68 7.51 -19.16
CA ASP A 14 -1.34 8.07 -19.32
C ASP A 14 -0.55 8.18 -18.01
N GLU A 15 -1.22 8.08 -16.85
CA GLU A 15 -0.59 8.13 -15.53
C GLU A 15 -0.13 6.74 -15.04
N PHE A 16 -0.45 5.66 -15.76
CA PHE A 16 -0.02 4.31 -15.38
C PHE A 16 1.51 4.17 -15.20
N PRO A 17 2.37 4.77 -16.06
CA PRO A 17 3.82 4.74 -15.85
C PRO A 17 4.25 5.40 -14.54
N LEU A 18 3.53 6.44 -14.08
CA LEU A 18 3.80 7.09 -12.80
C LEU A 18 3.48 6.16 -11.63
N LEU A 19 2.34 5.47 -11.68
CA LEU A 19 1.98 4.44 -10.69
C LEU A 19 3.04 3.34 -10.65
N LEU A 20 3.44 2.81 -11.81
CA LEU A 20 4.46 1.75 -11.88
C LEU A 20 5.80 2.23 -11.30
N ASN A 21 6.23 3.45 -11.64
CA ASN A 21 7.44 4.05 -11.10
C ASN A 21 7.34 4.27 -9.58
N ALA A 22 6.18 4.68 -9.06
CA ALA A 22 5.96 4.86 -7.62
C ALA A 22 6.11 3.53 -6.87
N VAL A 23 5.49 2.45 -7.37
CA VAL A 23 5.64 1.11 -6.82
C VAL A 23 7.10 0.67 -6.86
N LEU A 24 7.79 0.84 -7.99
CA LEU A 24 9.17 0.41 -8.17
C LEU A 24 10.15 1.20 -7.26
N SER A 25 9.93 2.50 -7.12
CA SER A 25 10.76 3.40 -6.31
C SER A 25 10.40 3.38 -4.81
N ARG A 26 9.45 2.52 -4.39
CA ARG A 26 8.96 2.42 -3.01
C ARG A 26 8.42 3.75 -2.46
N PHE A 27 7.84 4.58 -3.32
CA PHE A 27 7.07 5.72 -2.84
C PHE A 27 5.80 5.20 -2.13
N PRO A 28 5.41 5.80 -0.99
CA PRO A 28 4.13 5.50 -0.39
C PRO A 28 3.01 5.84 -1.36
N ILE A 29 2.08 4.90 -1.55
CA ILE A 29 0.91 5.07 -2.42
C ILE A 29 -0.32 5.06 -1.51
N ILE A 30 -1.19 6.05 -1.68
CA ILE A 30 -2.47 6.12 -1.00
C ILE A 30 -3.56 5.87 -2.04
N VAL A 31 -4.42 4.91 -1.78
CA VAL A 31 -5.62 4.63 -2.57
C VAL A 31 -6.80 5.14 -1.76
N ALA A 32 -7.41 6.22 -2.20
CA ALA A 32 -8.54 6.84 -1.51
C ALA A 32 -9.84 6.71 -2.31
N GLY A 33 -10.95 6.45 -1.62
CA GLY A 33 -12.27 6.36 -2.25
C GLY A 33 -13.39 6.12 -1.24
N GLY A 34 -14.64 6.38 -1.66
CA GLY A 34 -15.83 6.17 -0.81
C GLY A 34 -16.29 4.71 -0.70
N ASP A 35 -15.97 3.88 -1.69
CA ASP A 35 -16.26 2.44 -1.66
C ASP A 35 -15.08 1.68 -1.06
N ILE A 36 -15.25 1.22 0.18
CA ILE A 36 -14.22 0.56 0.97
C ILE A 36 -13.75 -0.74 0.31
N GLU A 37 -14.67 -1.55 -0.21
CA GLU A 37 -14.33 -2.83 -0.83
C GLU A 37 -13.50 -2.60 -2.10
N LEU A 38 -13.89 -1.60 -2.90
CA LEU A 38 -13.16 -1.21 -4.10
C LEU A 38 -11.76 -0.68 -3.77
N VAL A 39 -11.64 0.18 -2.77
CA VAL A 39 -10.36 0.75 -2.33
C VAL A 39 -9.42 -0.35 -1.85
N ASP A 40 -9.91 -1.28 -1.03
CA ASP A 40 -9.12 -2.41 -0.55
C ASP A 40 -8.74 -3.37 -1.68
N ASP A 41 -9.63 -3.63 -2.64
CA ASP A 41 -9.35 -4.45 -3.81
C ASP A 41 -8.24 -3.82 -4.68
N ILE A 42 -8.29 -2.50 -4.93
CA ILE A 42 -7.25 -1.78 -5.69
C ILE A 42 -5.92 -1.81 -4.94
N ALA A 43 -5.92 -1.44 -3.65
CA ALA A 43 -4.71 -1.45 -2.81
C ALA A 43 -4.07 -2.85 -2.77
N ASN A 44 -4.89 -3.91 -2.75
CA ASN A 44 -4.40 -5.28 -2.80
C ASN A 44 -3.85 -5.71 -4.16
N SER A 45 -4.27 -5.07 -5.24
CA SER A 45 -3.92 -5.42 -6.62
C SER A 45 -2.69 -4.68 -7.14
N ILE A 46 -2.40 -3.45 -6.66
CA ILE A 46 -1.21 -2.68 -7.03
C ILE A 46 0.11 -3.48 -6.84
N PRO A 47 0.34 -4.27 -5.77
CA PRO A 47 1.55 -5.08 -5.65
C PRO A 47 1.75 -6.07 -6.80
N MET A 48 0.67 -6.51 -7.47
CA MET A 48 0.76 -7.44 -8.59
C MET A 48 1.47 -6.85 -9.81
N LEU A 49 1.58 -5.52 -9.89
CA LEU A 49 2.40 -4.82 -10.89
C LEU A 49 3.89 -5.15 -10.76
N CYS A 50 4.33 -5.61 -9.59
CA CYS A 50 5.70 -6.01 -9.28
C CYS A 50 5.72 -7.39 -8.63
N SER A 51 5.25 -8.43 -9.34
CA SER A 51 5.13 -9.81 -8.82
C SER A 51 6.45 -10.44 -8.34
N HIS A 52 7.59 -9.91 -8.75
CA HIS A 52 8.92 -10.30 -8.27
C HIS A 52 9.23 -9.77 -6.85
N ARG A 53 8.33 -8.98 -6.26
CA ARG A 53 8.45 -8.42 -4.91
C ARG A 53 7.63 -9.21 -3.92
N HIS A 54 8.10 -9.27 -2.69
CA HIS A 54 7.38 -9.94 -1.62
C HIS A 54 6.27 -9.01 -1.08
N LYS A 55 5.02 -9.44 -1.16
CA LYS A 55 3.88 -8.71 -0.59
C LYS A 55 3.64 -9.17 0.84
N ILE A 56 3.59 -8.21 1.77
CA ILE A 56 3.12 -8.43 3.15
C ILE A 56 1.98 -7.47 3.49
N VAL A 57 1.10 -7.89 4.38
CA VAL A 57 -0.11 -7.18 4.77
C VAL A 57 -0.04 -6.83 6.24
N PHE A 58 -0.14 -5.55 6.56
CA PHE A 58 -0.19 -5.06 7.93
C PHE A 58 -1.41 -5.62 8.67
N TRP A 59 -1.20 -6.03 9.92
CA TRP A 59 -2.19 -6.68 10.79
C TRP A 59 -2.53 -8.15 10.43
N ARG A 60 -1.89 -8.70 9.39
CA ARG A 60 -1.96 -10.12 9.06
C ARG A 60 -0.59 -10.80 9.16
N ASP A 61 0.40 -10.16 8.54
CA ASP A 61 1.74 -10.73 8.40
C ASP A 61 2.72 -10.10 9.42
N PHE A 62 2.44 -8.87 9.88
CA PHE A 62 3.19 -8.18 10.94
C PHE A 62 2.34 -7.15 11.67
N THR A 63 2.73 -6.76 12.90
CA THR A 63 1.94 -5.82 13.74
C THR A 63 2.73 -4.67 14.35
N SER A 64 4.05 -4.65 14.19
CA SER A 64 4.94 -3.65 14.78
C SER A 64 5.94 -3.08 13.77
N GLU A 65 6.40 -1.85 14.01
CA GLU A 65 7.44 -1.23 13.18
C GLU A 65 8.77 -1.99 13.23
N GLY A 66 9.10 -2.60 14.38
CA GLY A 66 10.33 -3.38 14.54
C GLY A 66 10.39 -4.61 13.62
N GLU A 67 9.26 -5.28 13.40
CA GLU A 67 9.16 -6.43 12.49
C GLU A 67 9.47 -6.01 11.06
N ILE A 68 8.84 -4.94 10.56
CA ILE A 68 9.08 -4.47 9.18
C ILE A 68 10.49 -3.91 8.99
N LEU A 69 11.04 -3.22 9.99
CA LEU A 69 12.42 -2.74 9.94
C LEU A 69 13.42 -3.90 9.83
N SER A 70 13.18 -5.00 10.53
CA SER A 70 14.04 -6.19 10.47
C SER A 70 14.07 -6.78 9.06
N VAL A 71 12.91 -6.87 8.40
CA VAL A 71 12.81 -7.32 6.99
C VAL A 71 13.61 -6.40 6.06
N TRP A 72 13.52 -5.08 6.24
CA TRP A 72 14.29 -4.15 5.41
C TRP A 72 15.80 -4.19 5.69
N GLU A 73 16.21 -4.52 6.91
CA GLU A 73 17.63 -4.75 7.19
C GLU A 73 18.12 -6.02 6.50
N GLU A 74 17.35 -7.11 6.48
CA GLU A 74 17.70 -8.33 5.71
C GLU A 74 17.89 -8.02 4.23
N GLU A 75 16.98 -7.27 3.61
CA GLU A 75 17.10 -6.83 2.21
C GLU A 75 18.37 -6.02 1.90
N LYS A 76 18.94 -5.31 2.89
CA LYS A 76 20.17 -4.53 2.68
C LYS A 76 21.42 -5.41 2.71
N HIS A 77 21.39 -6.49 3.47
CA HIS A 77 22.54 -7.36 3.69
C HIS A 77 22.57 -8.52 2.69
N ASP A 78 21.42 -8.93 2.17
CA ASP A 78 21.28 -10.02 1.21
C ASP A 78 20.75 -9.51 -0.14
N TYR A 79 21.62 -9.53 -1.15
CA TYR A 79 21.32 -9.08 -2.51
C TYR A 79 20.41 -10.05 -3.29
N GLU A 80 20.17 -11.26 -2.78
CA GLU A 80 19.26 -12.24 -3.39
C GLU A 80 17.83 -12.16 -2.83
N VAL A 81 17.57 -11.30 -1.85
CA VAL A 81 16.23 -11.15 -1.25
C VAL A 81 15.32 -10.27 -2.11
N SER A 82 14.11 -10.77 -2.34
CA SER A 82 13.07 -10.01 -3.03
C SER A 82 12.64 -8.81 -2.18
N ARG A 83 12.72 -7.62 -2.78
CA ARG A 83 12.22 -6.39 -2.17
C ARG A 83 10.75 -6.53 -1.74
N THR A 84 10.43 -6.03 -0.57
CA THR A 84 9.11 -6.05 0.04
C THR A 84 8.25 -4.87 -0.39
N ILE A 85 6.94 -5.11 -0.52
CA ILE A 85 5.85 -4.14 -0.61
C ILE A 85 4.89 -4.41 0.53
N VAL A 86 4.51 -3.36 1.25
CA VAL A 86 3.55 -3.43 2.35
C VAL A 86 2.17 -2.99 1.88
N CYS A 87 1.14 -3.75 2.19
CA CYS A 87 -0.25 -3.34 2.03
C CYS A 87 -0.90 -3.08 3.40
N CYS A 88 -1.57 -1.93 3.53
CA CYS A 88 -2.45 -1.63 4.63
C CYS A 88 -3.87 -1.50 4.11
N LEU A 89 -4.77 -2.36 4.59
CA LEU A 89 -6.20 -2.29 4.27
C LEU A 89 -6.89 -1.22 5.11
N SER A 90 -8.01 -0.74 4.60
CA SER A 90 -8.82 0.34 5.17
C SER A 90 -9.14 0.12 6.65
N ALA A 91 -9.52 -1.12 7.01
CA ALA A 91 -9.88 -1.52 8.37
C ALA A 91 -8.73 -1.35 9.38
N ASN A 92 -7.48 -1.42 8.91
CA ASN A 92 -6.29 -1.37 9.75
C ASN A 92 -5.57 -0.02 9.68
N LEU A 93 -6.08 0.94 8.91
CA LEU A 93 -5.44 2.24 8.67
C LEU A 93 -5.12 2.97 9.98
N ARG A 94 -6.09 3.07 10.89
CA ARG A 94 -5.90 3.74 12.18
C ARG A 94 -4.76 3.11 12.98
N LEU A 95 -4.74 1.78 13.05
CA LEU A 95 -3.71 1.03 13.77
C LEU A 95 -2.33 1.22 13.13
N ALA A 96 -2.26 1.31 11.80
CA ALA A 96 -1.00 1.56 11.09
C ALA A 96 -0.47 2.96 11.43
N LEU A 97 -1.31 3.99 11.37
CA LEU A 97 -0.91 5.36 11.68
C LEU A 97 -0.52 5.54 13.16
N ASP A 98 -1.13 4.79 14.08
CA ASP A 98 -0.77 4.82 15.51
C ASP A 98 0.58 4.14 15.81
N ARG A 99 1.02 3.19 14.98
CA ARG A 99 2.14 2.28 15.29
C ARG A 99 3.35 2.40 14.38
N ILE A 100 3.18 3.01 13.21
CA ILE A 100 4.19 3.04 12.15
C ILE A 100 4.54 4.50 11.87
N SER A 101 5.83 4.80 11.89
CA SER A 101 6.34 6.14 11.56
C SER A 101 6.89 6.23 10.12
N ARG A 102 7.23 5.08 9.52
CA ARG A 102 7.85 5.00 8.18
C ARG A 102 7.01 4.19 7.21
N PHE A 103 6.52 4.86 6.17
CA PHE A 103 5.64 4.29 5.14
C PHE A 103 6.35 3.98 3.80
N SER A 104 7.68 3.81 3.80
CA SER A 104 8.44 3.48 2.59
C SER A 104 7.97 2.16 1.98
N GLY A 105 7.52 2.19 0.72
CA GLY A 105 6.99 1.00 0.03
C GLY A 105 5.62 0.53 0.51
N TRP A 106 4.86 1.40 1.20
CA TRP A 106 3.51 1.10 1.63
C TRP A 106 2.48 1.48 0.57
N ILE A 107 1.46 0.64 0.43
CA ILE A 107 0.23 0.91 -0.29
C ILE A 107 -0.88 0.92 0.75
N ILE A 108 -1.53 2.07 0.90
CA ILE A 108 -2.45 2.36 2.00
C ILE A 108 -3.85 2.59 1.42
N ALA A 109 -4.79 1.74 1.79
CA ALA A 109 -6.20 1.95 1.55
C ALA A 109 -6.77 2.96 2.55
N MET A 110 -7.37 4.03 2.03
CA MET A 110 -7.92 5.13 2.81
C MET A 110 -9.40 5.38 2.44
N PRO A 111 -10.35 5.02 3.30
CA PRO A 111 -11.76 5.30 3.04
C PRO A 111 -12.04 6.80 3.17
N LEU A 112 -12.65 7.41 2.14
CA LEU A 112 -13.17 8.78 2.19
C LEU A 112 -14.42 8.83 3.07
N GLY A 113 -14.65 9.96 3.74
CA GLY A 113 -15.75 10.15 4.70
C GLY A 113 -15.52 9.47 6.05
N ALA A 114 -14.42 8.73 6.21
CA ALA A 114 -14.02 8.19 7.50
C ALA A 114 -13.32 9.26 8.35
N THR A 115 -13.49 9.15 9.67
CA THR A 115 -12.69 9.93 10.62
C THR A 115 -11.53 9.07 11.08
N VAL A 116 -10.31 9.45 10.71
CA VAL A 116 -9.09 8.74 11.07
C VAL A 116 -8.21 9.68 11.89
N LEU A 117 -7.85 9.27 13.11
CA LEU A 117 -7.09 10.10 14.06
C LEU A 117 -7.68 11.50 14.32
N GLY A 118 -9.01 11.61 14.26
CA GLY A 118 -9.70 12.91 14.42
C GLY A 118 -9.68 13.80 13.18
N VAL A 119 -9.10 13.34 12.07
CA VAL A 119 -9.14 14.01 10.77
C VAL A 119 -10.28 13.40 9.94
N HIS A 120 -11.18 14.25 9.45
CA HIS A 120 -12.17 13.85 8.47
C HIS A 120 -11.51 13.79 7.09
N VAL A 121 -11.50 12.62 6.48
CA VAL A 121 -10.95 12.44 5.14
C VAL A 121 -12.00 12.90 4.13
N THR A 122 -11.80 14.07 3.53
CA THR A 122 -12.66 14.62 2.47
C THR A 122 -11.98 14.53 1.11
N GLU A 123 -12.76 14.64 0.05
CA GLU A 123 -12.26 14.66 -1.34
C GLU A 123 -11.71 16.04 -1.75
N GLU A 124 -11.91 17.08 -0.93
CA GLU A 124 -11.41 18.43 -1.21
C GLU A 124 -9.89 18.54 -1.01
N PRO A 125 -9.15 19.14 -1.96
CA PRO A 125 -7.68 19.25 -1.96
C PRO A 125 -7.10 20.23 -0.94
#